data_AF-T1HF98-F1
#
_entry.id   AF-T1HF98-F1
#
_cell.length_a   1.000
_cell.length_b   1.000
_cell.length_c   1.000
_cell.angle_alpha   90.00
_cell.angle_beta   90.00
_cell.angle_gamma   90.00
#
_symmetry.space_group_name_H-M   'P 1'
#
loop_
_entity.id
_entity.type
_entity.pdbx_description
1 polymer ?
#
loop_
_entity_poly.entity_id
_entity_poly.type
_entity_poly.pdbx_seq_one_letter_code
_entity_poly.pdbx_strand_id
1 'polypeptide(L)'
;MGAVSPRNIVKLAAVMRKCVNWLIFSALGFILAVGAFIFNLWILPMIVDYQVGKTMGLRNGTFVWDMFVETPVPIYLKVYFFNVENPEGIARGEIPRVKEVGPYVYRELRKKHDVTINEENDTVFYHQGTVFSFDAEKSYPLKATDKVVLVNFILHVSEYIPALVSYPHLLHTSPLYQSLVDGLKPNKTLHETFFDIEPTTGVPLKGYKRFQLNVLAKPSSAIRVLKDTKLALFPILWMEEGAEIGEDQVNILRDQLLKVLHIAEIIKWVLISCGISMAIIGAIIAIWLVRRRVHQHPD
;
A
#
# COMPACT_ATOMS: atom_id res chain seq x y z
N MET A 1 -19.40 -63.57 45.95
CA MET A 1 -18.30 -62.57 46.01
C MET A 1 -17.07 -63.20 45.41
N GLY A 2 -16.83 -63.04 44.10
CA GLY A 2 -15.68 -63.63 43.41
C GLY A 2 -14.43 -62.81 43.68
N ALA A 3 -13.42 -63.41 44.29
CA ALA A 3 -12.12 -62.77 44.50
C ALA A 3 -11.47 -62.46 43.14
N VAL A 4 -11.22 -61.18 42.86
CA VAL A 4 -10.52 -60.73 41.66
C VAL A 4 -9.11 -61.30 41.67
N SER A 5 -8.75 -62.10 40.67
CA SER A 5 -7.40 -62.67 40.52
C SER A 5 -6.32 -61.57 40.55
N PRO A 6 -5.19 -61.75 41.27
CA PRO A 6 -4.08 -60.80 41.30
C PRO A 6 -3.55 -60.43 39.90
N ARG A 7 -3.62 -61.37 38.92
CA ARG A 7 -3.24 -61.11 37.53
C ARG A 7 -4.16 -60.09 36.84
N ASN A 8 -5.44 -60.02 37.20
CA ASN A 8 -6.38 -59.05 36.65
C ASN A 8 -6.17 -57.66 37.26
N ILE A 9 -5.78 -57.57 38.52
CA ILE A 9 -5.41 -56.31 39.19
C ILE A 9 -4.15 -55.70 38.56
N VAL A 10 -3.13 -56.53 38.27
CA VAL A 10 -1.90 -56.08 37.60
C VAL A 10 -2.16 -55.61 36.16
N LYS A 11 -3.00 -56.34 35.40
CA LYS A 11 -3.43 -55.92 34.06
C LYS A 11 -4.24 -54.62 34.09
N LEU A 12 -5.10 -54.44 35.10
CA LEU A 12 -5.90 -53.23 35.30
C LEU A 12 -5.01 -52.02 35.59
N ALA A 13 -4.05 -52.16 36.49
CA ALA A 13 -3.08 -51.11 36.81
C ALA A 13 -2.23 -50.71 35.59
N ALA A 14 -1.89 -51.67 34.71
CA ALA A 14 -1.15 -51.41 33.49
C ALA A 14 -1.97 -50.62 32.44
N VAL A 15 -3.27 -50.91 32.29
CA VAL A 15 -4.16 -50.17 31.37
C VAL A 15 -4.45 -48.77 31.91
N MET A 16 -4.71 -48.62 33.21
CA MET A 16 -4.89 -47.30 33.84
C MET A 16 -3.63 -46.43 33.69
N ARG A 17 -2.44 -47.02 33.87
CA ARG A 17 -1.17 -46.31 33.65
C ARG A 17 -1.03 -45.82 32.20
N LYS A 18 -1.45 -46.61 31.22
CA LYS A 18 -1.46 -46.20 29.80
C LYS A 18 -2.45 -45.05 29.54
N CYS A 19 -3.66 -45.09 30.10
CA CYS A 19 -4.62 -43.99 29.98
C CYS A 19 -4.08 -42.69 30.60
N VAL A 20 -3.49 -42.77 31.79
CA VAL A 20 -2.89 -41.62 32.48
C VAL A 20 -1.77 -41.02 31.63
N ASN A 21 -0.90 -41.82 31.03
CA ASN A 21 0.16 -41.33 30.15
C ASN A 21 -0.40 -40.59 28.91
N TRP A 22 -1.47 -41.08 28.30
CA TRP A 22 -2.11 -40.41 27.15
C TRP A 22 -2.87 -39.13 27.54
N LEU A 23 -3.41 -39.07 28.76
CA LEU A 23 -3.98 -37.83 29.31
C LEU A 23 -2.89 -36.79 29.60
N ILE A 24 -1.74 -37.21 30.14
CA ILE A 24 -0.57 -36.32 30.32
C ILE A 24 -0.09 -35.80 28.96
N PHE A 25 -0.02 -36.67 27.94
CA PHE A 25 0.35 -36.26 26.58
C PHE A 25 -0.65 -35.26 25.98
N SER A 26 -1.94 -35.46 26.18
CA SER A 26 -2.99 -34.52 25.76
C SER A 26 -2.87 -33.18 26.48
N ALA A 27 -2.64 -33.19 27.79
CA ALA A 27 -2.44 -31.97 28.59
C ALA A 27 -1.18 -31.19 28.16
N LEU A 28 -0.08 -31.89 27.86
CA LEU A 28 1.13 -31.27 27.31
C LEU A 28 0.87 -30.61 25.95
N GLY A 29 0.09 -31.26 25.07
CA GLY A 29 -0.34 -30.68 23.81
C GLY A 29 -1.19 -29.42 23.99
N PHE A 30 -2.11 -29.44 24.97
CA PHE A 30 -2.92 -28.28 25.30
C PHE A 30 -2.08 -27.11 25.83
N ILE A 31 -1.13 -27.37 26.73
CA ILE A 31 -0.18 -26.36 27.24
C ILE A 31 0.64 -25.77 26.09
N LEU A 32 1.12 -26.60 25.16
CA LEU A 32 1.85 -26.14 23.98
C LEU A 32 0.98 -25.24 23.08
N ALA A 33 -0.28 -25.60 22.85
CA ALA A 33 -1.21 -24.80 22.07
C ALA A 33 -1.52 -23.45 22.76
N VAL A 34 -1.73 -23.45 24.07
CA VAL A 34 -1.92 -22.22 24.87
C VAL A 34 -0.66 -21.35 24.85
N GLY A 35 0.51 -21.95 25.01
CA GLY A 35 1.80 -21.23 24.92
C GLY A 35 2.02 -20.60 23.54
N ALA A 36 1.71 -21.32 22.46
CA ALA A 36 1.79 -20.81 21.10
C ALA A 36 0.75 -19.69 20.83
N PHE A 37 -0.43 -19.78 21.44
CA PHE A 37 -1.45 -18.73 21.40
C PHE A 37 -0.98 -17.46 22.13
N ILE A 38 -0.40 -17.59 23.32
CA ILE A 38 0.21 -16.47 24.06
C ILE A 38 1.36 -15.86 23.26
N PHE A 39 2.24 -16.69 22.69
CA PHE A 39 3.31 -16.23 21.80
C PHE A 39 2.76 -15.37 20.65
N ASN A 40 1.68 -15.82 20.00
CA ASN A 40 1.03 -15.05 18.94
C ASN A 40 0.45 -13.71 19.41
N LEU A 41 -0.16 -13.67 20.60
CA LEU A 41 -0.83 -12.45 21.07
C LEU A 41 0.14 -11.42 21.67
N TRP A 42 1.26 -11.85 22.26
CA TRP A 42 2.15 -10.97 23.02
C TRP A 42 3.56 -10.88 22.46
N ILE A 43 4.18 -12.03 22.15
CA ILE A 43 5.60 -12.09 21.82
C ILE A 43 5.83 -11.74 20.35
N LEU A 44 4.99 -12.26 19.45
CA LEU A 44 5.12 -12.01 18.02
C LEU A 44 4.95 -10.51 17.68
N PRO A 45 3.93 -9.78 18.18
CA PRO A 45 3.83 -8.34 17.95
C PRO A 45 5.05 -7.59 18.50
N MET A 46 5.55 -7.95 19.68
CA MET A 46 6.75 -7.34 20.25
C MET A 46 7.99 -7.53 19.34
N ILE A 47 8.18 -8.71 18.76
CA ILE A 47 9.28 -8.98 17.82
C ILE A 47 9.09 -8.16 16.54
N VAL A 48 7.86 -8.11 16.00
CA VAL A 48 7.53 -7.33 14.81
C VAL A 48 7.85 -5.85 15.05
N ASP A 49 7.29 -5.26 16.10
CA ASP A 49 7.47 -3.85 16.45
C ASP A 49 8.95 -3.51 16.69
N TYR A 50 9.69 -4.42 17.33
CA TYR A 50 11.13 -4.26 17.54
C TYR A 50 11.91 -4.26 16.21
N GLN A 51 11.64 -5.22 15.32
CA GLN A 51 12.33 -5.32 14.03
C GLN A 51 11.98 -4.17 13.09
N VAL A 52 10.69 -3.79 13.05
CA VAL A 52 10.20 -2.63 12.32
C VAL A 52 10.84 -1.36 12.86
N GLY A 53 10.80 -1.11 14.17
CA GLY A 53 11.41 0.09 14.77
C GLY A 53 12.93 0.18 14.54
N LYS A 54 13.64 -0.95 14.60
CA LYS A 54 15.08 -0.99 14.35
C LYS A 54 15.45 -0.70 12.89
N THR A 55 14.64 -1.15 11.94
CA THR A 55 14.98 -1.12 10.51
C THR A 55 14.35 0.07 9.78
N MET A 56 13.15 0.49 10.19
CA MET A 56 12.38 1.58 9.59
C MET A 56 12.70 2.96 10.19
N GLY A 57 13.41 3.00 11.32
CA GLY A 57 13.85 4.27 11.91
C GLY A 57 14.77 5.05 10.95
N LEU A 58 14.54 6.37 10.86
CA LEU A 58 15.38 7.30 10.10
C LEU A 58 16.69 7.56 10.85
N ARG A 59 17.58 6.55 10.83
CA ARG A 59 18.88 6.58 11.51
C ARG A 59 19.97 6.26 10.51
N ASN A 60 21.11 6.93 10.64
CA ASN A 60 22.24 6.71 9.74
C ASN A 60 22.65 5.23 9.71
N GLY A 61 22.77 4.66 8.50
CA GLY A 61 23.10 3.25 8.27
C GLY A 61 21.91 2.28 8.20
N THR A 62 20.66 2.74 8.33
CA THR A 62 19.48 1.91 8.03
C THR A 62 19.14 1.97 6.54
N PHE A 63 18.53 0.91 5.99
CA PHE A 63 18.06 0.88 4.60
C PHE A 63 17.09 2.03 4.29
N VAL A 64 16.21 2.36 5.22
CA VAL A 64 15.24 3.44 5.05
C VAL A 64 15.90 4.81 5.07
N TRP A 65 17.00 4.98 5.80
CA TRP A 65 17.76 6.21 5.77
C TRP A 65 18.34 6.50 4.39
N ASP A 66 18.95 5.49 3.76
CA ASP A 66 19.50 5.64 2.42
C ASP A 66 18.40 6.00 1.41
N MET A 67 17.24 5.31 1.48
CA MET A 67 16.07 5.64 0.66
C MET A 67 15.51 7.04 0.92
N PHE A 68 15.58 7.50 2.17
CA PHE A 68 15.08 8.80 2.59
C PHE A 68 15.97 9.93 2.07
N VAL A 69 17.29 9.81 2.19
CA VAL A 69 18.24 10.85 1.77
C VAL A 69 18.23 11.01 0.25
N GLU A 70 18.34 9.91 -0.48
CA GLU A 70 18.39 9.90 -1.94
C GLU A 70 17.56 8.74 -2.47
N THR A 71 16.49 9.04 -3.20
CA THR A 71 15.58 8.01 -3.69
C THR A 71 16.30 7.16 -4.75
N PRO A 72 16.58 5.86 -4.50
CA PRO A 72 17.37 5.04 -5.42
C PRO A 72 16.58 4.57 -6.64
N VAL A 73 15.26 4.81 -6.65
CA VAL A 73 14.35 4.40 -7.72
C VAL A 73 14.08 5.58 -8.64
N PRO A 74 14.08 5.37 -9.98
CA PRO A 74 13.82 6.43 -10.92
C PRO A 74 12.33 6.82 -10.86
N ILE A 75 12.05 8.02 -10.34
CA ILE A 75 10.71 8.61 -10.39
C ILE A 75 10.52 9.24 -11.78
N TYR A 76 9.37 8.98 -12.40
CA TYR A 76 9.00 9.62 -13.65
C TYR A 76 7.78 10.51 -13.43
N LEU A 77 7.89 11.75 -13.93
CA LEU A 77 6.78 12.66 -14.10
C LEU A 77 6.36 12.65 -15.57
N LYS A 78 5.15 12.19 -15.85
CA LYS A 78 4.54 12.26 -17.18
C LYS A 78 3.52 13.38 -17.18
N VAL A 79 3.63 14.29 -18.14
CA VAL A 79 2.72 15.43 -18.30
C VAL A 79 1.92 15.26 -19.58
N TYR A 80 0.61 15.44 -19.49
CA TYR A 80 -0.32 15.37 -20.60
C TYR A 80 -1.07 16.70 -20.66
N PHE A 81 -0.95 17.42 -21.77
CA PHE A 81 -1.62 18.70 -21.96
C PHE A 81 -2.95 18.49 -22.69
N PHE A 82 -3.90 19.38 -22.43
CA PHE A 82 -5.15 19.44 -23.17
C PHE A 82 -5.10 20.59 -24.17
N ASN A 83 -4.74 20.29 -25.41
CA ASN A 83 -4.68 21.27 -26.49
C ASN A 83 -6.09 21.73 -26.88
N VAL A 84 -6.33 23.04 -26.87
CA VAL A 84 -7.62 23.64 -27.23
C VAL A 84 -7.75 23.73 -28.75
N GLU A 85 -8.82 23.15 -29.33
CA GLU A 85 -9.04 23.12 -30.77
C GLU A 85 -9.93 24.26 -31.30
N ASN A 86 -10.76 24.88 -30.45
CA ASN A 86 -11.74 25.89 -30.87
C ASN A 86 -11.67 27.23 -30.08
N PRO A 87 -10.50 27.88 -29.94
CA PRO A 87 -10.34 29.08 -29.11
C PRO A 87 -11.31 30.23 -29.49
N GLU A 88 -11.47 30.49 -30.79
CA GLU A 88 -12.38 31.53 -31.31
C GLU A 88 -13.85 31.23 -31.01
N GLY A 89 -14.23 29.95 -31.01
CA GLY A 89 -15.57 29.52 -30.66
C GLY A 89 -15.90 29.79 -29.19
N ILE A 90 -14.93 29.55 -28.32
CA ILE A 90 -15.11 29.72 -26.88
C ILE A 90 -15.31 31.20 -26.51
N ALA A 91 -14.60 32.10 -27.19
CA ALA A 91 -14.80 33.55 -27.05
C ALA A 91 -16.24 34.00 -27.41
N ARG A 92 -16.95 33.23 -28.25
CA ARG A 92 -18.37 33.45 -28.62
C ARG A 92 -19.36 32.63 -27.77
N GLY A 93 -18.87 31.92 -26.75
CA GLY A 93 -19.70 31.11 -25.85
C GLY A 93 -19.95 29.67 -26.30
N GLU A 94 -19.14 29.11 -27.20
CA GLU A 94 -19.05 27.66 -27.40
C GLU A 94 -18.32 26.99 -26.22
N ILE A 95 -18.58 25.71 -25.99
CA ILE A 95 -17.82 24.94 -25.00
C ILE A 95 -16.41 24.60 -25.53
N PRO A 96 -15.39 24.51 -24.67
CA PRO A 96 -14.05 24.11 -25.08
C PRO A 96 -14.03 22.68 -25.61
N ARG A 97 -13.45 22.48 -26.80
CA ARG A 97 -13.06 21.18 -27.34
C ARG A 97 -11.57 21.01 -27.15
N VAL A 98 -11.19 19.97 -26.44
CA VAL A 98 -9.79 19.69 -26.12
C VAL A 98 -9.34 18.34 -26.66
N LYS A 99 -8.06 18.28 -27.02
CA LYS A 99 -7.38 17.05 -27.41
C LYS A 99 -6.15 16.84 -26.54
N GLU A 100 -6.05 15.66 -25.96
CA GLU A 100 -4.87 15.27 -25.17
C GLU A 100 -3.61 15.19 -26.04
N VAL A 101 -2.51 15.75 -25.53
CA VAL A 101 -1.17 15.69 -26.12
C VAL A 101 -0.17 15.30 -25.02
N GLY A 102 0.43 14.13 -25.15
CA GLY A 102 1.41 13.60 -24.20
C GLY A 102 1.69 12.12 -24.46
N PRO A 103 2.52 11.47 -23.62
CA PRO A 103 3.19 12.06 -22.45
C PRO A 103 4.47 12.82 -22.80
N TYR A 104 4.68 13.97 -22.15
CA TYR A 104 6.01 14.55 -21.97
C TYR A 104 6.61 13.98 -20.70
N VAL A 105 7.66 13.18 -20.84
CA VAL A 105 8.26 12.41 -19.76
C VAL A 105 9.49 13.13 -19.21
N TYR A 106 9.51 13.33 -17.91
CA TYR A 106 10.63 13.88 -17.15
C TYR A 106 11.08 12.87 -16.12
N ARG A 107 12.39 12.63 -16.04
CA ARG A 107 13.01 11.93 -14.92
C ARG A 107 13.13 12.91 -13.76
N GLU A 108 12.59 12.52 -12.62
CA GLU A 108 12.65 13.29 -11.39
C GLU A 108 13.72 12.70 -10.46
N LEU A 109 14.63 13.55 -10.01
CA LEU A 109 15.66 13.22 -9.03
C LEU A 109 15.39 14.02 -7.76
N ARG A 110 15.20 13.32 -6.64
CA ARG A 110 14.96 13.90 -5.32
C ARG A 110 16.15 13.61 -4.43
N LYS A 111 16.74 14.67 -3.89
CA LYS A 111 17.83 14.57 -2.93
C LYS A 111 17.58 15.50 -1.76
N LYS A 112 17.75 14.98 -0.55
CA LYS A 112 17.68 15.77 0.68
C LYS A 112 19.06 16.32 1.02
N HIS A 113 19.09 17.60 1.36
CA HIS A 113 20.28 18.36 1.75
C HIS A 113 20.12 18.87 3.19
N ASP A 114 21.23 19.18 3.84
CA ASP A 114 21.30 19.77 5.19
C ASP A 114 20.51 18.98 6.24
N VAL A 115 20.63 17.64 6.20
CA VAL A 115 19.87 16.75 7.08
C VAL A 115 20.40 16.85 8.51
N THR A 116 19.55 17.30 9.42
CA THR A 116 19.87 17.45 10.85
C THR A 116 18.93 16.56 11.68
N ILE A 117 19.48 15.68 12.50
CA ILE A 117 18.74 14.81 13.41
C ILE A 117 18.74 15.47 14.79
N ASN A 118 17.56 15.64 15.37
CA ASN A 118 17.40 16.04 16.76
C ASN A 118 16.91 14.83 17.56
N GLU A 119 17.81 14.25 18.35
CA GLU A 119 17.52 13.05 19.16
C GLU A 119 16.66 13.35 20.39
N GLU A 120 16.66 14.60 20.91
CA GLU A 120 15.90 14.96 22.10
C GLU A 120 14.39 14.96 21.85
N ASN A 121 13.98 15.34 20.63
CA ASN A 121 12.58 15.43 20.24
C ASN A 121 12.19 14.44 19.12
N ASP A 122 13.10 13.54 18.73
CA ASP A 122 12.90 12.52 17.68
C ASP A 122 12.46 13.14 16.32
N THR A 123 13.11 14.22 15.90
CA THR A 123 12.80 14.92 14.63
C THR A 123 13.98 14.97 13.66
N VAL A 124 13.68 15.06 12.37
CA VAL A 124 14.66 15.23 11.30
C VAL A 124 14.30 16.46 10.46
N PHE A 125 15.22 17.41 10.35
CA PHE A 125 15.10 18.60 9.51
C PHE A 125 15.90 18.39 8.23
N TYR A 126 15.35 18.82 7.09
CA TYR A 126 16.01 18.71 5.79
C TYR A 126 15.45 19.72 4.79
N HIS A 127 16.24 20.00 3.76
CA HIS A 127 15.79 20.67 2.54
C HIS A 127 15.70 19.68 1.39
N GLN A 128 14.59 19.63 0.68
CA GLN A 128 14.43 18.74 -0.47
C GLN A 128 14.74 19.49 -1.77
N GLY A 129 15.80 19.06 -2.45
CA GLY A 129 16.10 19.43 -3.82
C GLY A 129 15.43 18.46 -4.79
N THR A 130 14.71 19.00 -5.77
CA THR A 130 14.10 18.22 -6.85
C THR A 130 14.57 18.75 -8.19
N VAL A 131 15.08 17.86 -9.05
CA VAL A 131 15.53 18.18 -10.41
C VAL A 131 14.72 17.35 -11.41
N PHE A 132 14.20 18.01 -12.45
CA PHE A 132 13.49 17.37 -13.55
C PHE A 132 14.35 17.41 -14.81
N SER A 133 14.61 16.25 -15.40
CA SER A 133 15.33 16.12 -16.68
C SER A 133 14.40 15.54 -17.73
N PHE A 134 14.25 16.22 -18.87
CA PHE A 134 13.43 15.72 -19.97
C PHE A 134 14.00 14.43 -20.57
N ASP A 135 13.16 13.41 -20.74
CA ASP A 135 13.51 12.11 -21.32
C ASP A 135 12.96 12.05 -22.77
N ALA A 136 13.82 12.29 -23.75
CA ALA A 136 13.44 12.38 -25.15
C ALA A 136 13.03 11.03 -25.75
N GLU A 137 13.58 9.91 -25.27
CA GLU A 137 13.25 8.58 -25.78
C GLU A 137 11.84 8.17 -25.34
N LYS A 138 11.52 8.38 -24.06
CA LYS A 138 10.19 8.06 -23.52
C LYS A 138 9.10 9.03 -23.97
N SER A 139 9.48 10.23 -24.40
CA SER A 139 8.55 11.23 -24.95
C SER A 139 8.38 11.11 -26.46
N TYR A 140 9.14 10.27 -27.16
CA TYR A 140 9.08 10.17 -28.62
C TYR A 140 7.66 9.82 -29.12
N PRO A 141 7.12 10.51 -30.15
CA PRO A 141 7.77 11.46 -31.05
C PRO A 141 7.74 12.95 -30.62
N LEU A 142 7.26 13.24 -29.41
CA LEU A 142 7.10 14.61 -28.90
C LEU A 142 8.45 15.23 -28.51
N LYS A 143 8.56 16.55 -28.65
CA LYS A 143 9.75 17.34 -28.31
C LYS A 143 9.41 18.34 -27.22
N ALA A 144 10.38 18.66 -26.37
CA ALA A 144 10.22 19.70 -25.34
C ALA A 144 9.88 21.09 -25.91
N THR A 145 10.10 21.31 -27.21
CA THR A 145 9.80 22.56 -27.92
C THR A 145 8.43 22.58 -28.61
N ASP A 146 7.62 21.52 -28.44
CA ASP A 146 6.30 21.43 -29.05
C ASP A 146 5.38 22.52 -28.51
N LYS A 147 4.49 23.02 -29.38
CA LYS A 147 3.57 24.10 -29.05
C LYS A 147 2.22 23.51 -28.69
N VAL A 148 1.67 23.94 -27.57
CA VAL A 148 0.31 23.62 -27.12
C VAL A 148 -0.49 24.91 -26.94
N VAL A 149 -1.74 24.90 -27.38
CA VAL A 149 -2.67 26.02 -27.19
C VAL A 149 -3.45 25.76 -25.91
N LEU A 150 -3.26 26.64 -24.93
CA LEU A 150 -3.89 26.56 -23.61
C LEU A 150 -4.63 27.86 -23.29
N VAL A 151 -5.52 27.79 -22.31
CA VAL A 151 -6.13 28.98 -21.72
C VAL A 151 -5.04 29.85 -21.09
N ASN A 152 -5.18 31.17 -21.14
CA ASN A 152 -4.28 32.08 -20.44
C ASN A 152 -4.49 31.97 -18.93
N PHE A 153 -3.72 31.08 -18.29
CA PHE A 153 -3.83 30.75 -16.88
C PHE A 153 -3.66 31.98 -15.97
N ILE A 154 -2.71 32.85 -16.27
CA ILE A 154 -2.38 34.02 -15.45
C ILE A 154 -3.59 34.97 -15.36
N LEU A 155 -4.28 35.17 -16.48
CA LEU A 155 -5.45 36.03 -16.53
C LEU A 155 -6.56 35.54 -15.59
N HIS A 156 -6.78 34.23 -15.51
CA HIS A 156 -7.81 33.68 -14.62
C HIS A 156 -7.41 33.65 -13.15
N VAL A 157 -6.14 33.39 -12.84
CA VAL A 157 -5.64 33.45 -11.45
C VAL A 157 -5.72 34.88 -10.89
N SER A 158 -5.54 35.90 -11.73
CA SER A 158 -5.64 37.30 -11.32
C SER A 158 -7.04 37.72 -10.82
N GLU A 159 -8.09 37.00 -11.20
CA GLU A 159 -9.47 37.22 -10.71
C GLU A 159 -9.78 36.42 -9.43
N TYR A 160 -8.79 35.86 -8.73
CA TYR A 160 -8.99 34.96 -7.58
C TYR A 160 -9.79 33.69 -7.93
N ILE A 161 -9.85 33.30 -9.20
CA ILE A 161 -10.47 32.03 -9.60
C ILE A 161 -9.47 30.92 -9.25
N PRO A 162 -9.78 30.02 -8.29
CA PRO A 162 -8.85 28.97 -7.91
C PRO A 162 -8.69 27.98 -9.07
N ALA A 163 -7.45 27.54 -9.28
CA ALA A 163 -7.20 26.34 -10.09
C ALA A 163 -7.96 25.17 -9.43
N LEU A 164 -8.76 24.47 -10.23
CA LEU A 164 -9.51 23.30 -9.76
C LEU A 164 -8.67 22.06 -9.99
N VAL A 165 -8.44 21.31 -8.92
CA VAL A 165 -7.77 20.01 -8.97
C VAL A 165 -8.81 18.91 -9.06
N SER A 166 -8.61 17.97 -9.98
CA SER A 166 -9.46 16.79 -10.15
C SER A 166 -8.61 15.55 -10.46
N TYR A 167 -9.24 14.39 -10.57
CA TYR A 167 -8.62 13.26 -11.27
C TYR A 167 -8.53 13.53 -12.78
N PRO A 168 -7.64 12.85 -13.52
CA PRO A 168 -7.56 12.94 -14.96
C PRO A 168 -8.89 12.66 -15.67
N HIS A 169 -9.15 13.42 -16.71
CA HIS A 169 -10.40 13.49 -17.46
C HIS A 169 -11.65 13.68 -16.60
N LEU A 170 -11.52 14.40 -15.47
CA LEU A 170 -12.60 14.63 -14.51
C LEU A 170 -13.22 13.32 -13.97
N LEU A 171 -12.42 12.25 -13.86
CA LEU A 171 -12.85 11.01 -13.23
C LEU A 171 -13.43 11.29 -11.82
N HIS A 172 -14.54 10.62 -11.48
CA HIS A 172 -15.31 10.80 -10.23
C HIS A 172 -15.92 12.20 -10.01
N THR A 173 -15.86 13.09 -10.99
CA THR A 173 -16.44 14.44 -10.87
C THR A 173 -17.91 14.44 -11.28
N SER A 174 -18.70 15.35 -10.72
CA SER A 174 -20.12 15.54 -11.08
C SER A 174 -20.31 15.73 -12.61
N PRO A 175 -21.37 15.15 -13.21
CA PRO A 175 -21.69 15.32 -14.64
C PRO A 175 -21.77 16.79 -15.08
N LEU A 176 -22.11 17.70 -14.16
CA LEU A 176 -22.14 19.13 -14.41
C LEU A 176 -20.79 19.67 -14.90
N TYR A 177 -19.67 19.24 -14.32
CA TYR A 177 -18.35 19.71 -14.75
C TYR A 177 -17.88 19.02 -16.03
N GLN A 178 -18.28 17.77 -16.22
CA GLN A 178 -17.97 17.01 -17.42
C GLN A 178 -18.68 17.60 -18.65
N SER A 179 -19.87 18.20 -18.50
CA SER A 179 -20.58 18.83 -19.62
C SER A 179 -20.05 20.22 -20.00
N LEU A 180 -19.14 20.81 -19.21
CA LEU A 180 -18.53 22.12 -19.49
C LEU A 180 -17.33 22.05 -20.43
N VAL A 181 -16.97 20.85 -20.90
CA VAL A 181 -15.84 20.60 -21.80
C VAL A 181 -16.09 19.36 -22.63
N ASP A 182 -15.68 19.39 -23.90
CA ASP A 182 -15.74 18.26 -24.80
C ASP A 182 -14.33 17.71 -25.09
N GLY A 183 -14.24 16.40 -25.28
CA GLY A 183 -12.98 15.67 -25.55
C GLY A 183 -12.40 14.87 -24.37
N LEU A 184 -12.99 14.97 -23.17
CA LEU A 184 -12.57 14.17 -22.01
C LEU A 184 -13.15 12.75 -22.03
N LYS A 185 -12.35 11.76 -21.62
CA LYS A 185 -12.70 10.33 -21.63
C LYS A 185 -12.29 9.67 -20.30
N PRO A 186 -13.05 9.84 -19.21
CA PRO A 186 -12.69 9.27 -17.92
C PRO A 186 -12.61 7.75 -17.97
N ASN A 187 -11.49 7.18 -17.52
CA ASN A 187 -11.26 5.74 -17.40
C ASN A 187 -10.64 5.45 -16.03
N LYS A 188 -11.29 4.60 -15.24
CA LYS A 188 -10.84 4.29 -13.87
C LYS A 188 -9.43 3.69 -13.86
N THR A 189 -9.16 2.69 -14.70
CA THR A 189 -7.87 1.99 -14.74
C THR A 189 -6.70 2.92 -15.10
N LEU A 190 -6.95 3.90 -15.97
CA LEU A 190 -5.91 4.83 -16.44
C LEU A 190 -5.76 6.06 -15.55
N HIS A 191 -6.84 6.51 -14.89
CA HIS A 191 -6.88 7.83 -14.26
C HIS A 191 -7.03 7.79 -12.73
N GLU A 192 -7.22 6.63 -12.13
CA GLU A 192 -7.25 6.49 -10.66
C GLU A 192 -5.83 6.60 -10.07
N THR A 193 -5.70 7.29 -8.93
CA THR A 193 -4.47 7.30 -8.14
C THR A 193 -4.44 6.09 -7.24
N PHE A 194 -3.31 5.39 -7.16
CA PHE A 194 -3.13 4.27 -6.24
C PHE A 194 -1.72 4.23 -5.68
N PHE A 195 -1.60 3.59 -4.52
CA PHE A 195 -0.34 3.29 -3.85
C PHE A 195 -0.42 1.88 -3.28
N ASP A 196 0.49 1.02 -3.71
CA ASP A 196 0.70 -0.30 -3.15
C ASP A 196 1.69 -0.15 -2.00
N ILE A 197 1.19 -0.29 -0.79
CA ILE A 197 1.96 -0.11 0.45
C ILE A 197 2.10 -1.47 1.13
N GLU A 198 3.32 -1.81 1.52
CA GLU A 198 3.54 -3.02 2.32
C GLU A 198 3.00 -2.77 3.74
N PRO A 199 2.07 -3.62 4.25
CA PRO A 199 1.27 -3.31 5.43
C PRO A 199 2.07 -3.33 6.75
N THR A 200 3.18 -4.05 6.83
CA THR A 200 3.96 -4.18 8.07
C THR A 200 4.91 -3.01 8.28
N THR A 201 5.46 -2.48 7.19
CA THR A 201 6.54 -1.47 7.17
C THR A 201 6.05 -0.10 6.77
N GLY A 202 4.94 -0.03 6.03
CA GLY A 202 4.47 1.22 5.42
C GLY A 202 5.27 1.66 4.20
N VAL A 203 6.22 0.85 3.70
CA VAL A 203 7.02 1.21 2.52
C VAL A 203 6.15 1.15 1.25
N PRO A 204 6.07 2.22 0.46
CA PRO A 204 5.36 2.19 -0.82
C PRO A 204 6.18 1.41 -1.85
N LEU A 205 5.66 0.29 -2.35
CA LEU A 205 6.32 -0.56 -3.34
C LEU A 205 6.12 -0.03 -4.76
N LYS A 206 4.92 0.49 -5.03
CA LYS A 206 4.51 1.01 -6.33
C LYS A 206 3.45 2.07 -6.11
N GLY A 207 3.49 3.14 -6.87
CA GLY A 207 2.43 4.14 -6.78
C GLY A 207 2.47 5.13 -7.91
N TYR A 208 1.28 5.56 -8.32
CA TYR A 208 1.11 6.59 -9.34
C TYR A 208 0.10 7.60 -8.83
N LYS A 209 0.63 8.78 -8.47
CA LYS A 209 -0.16 9.95 -8.14
C LYS A 209 -0.60 10.61 -9.44
N ARG A 210 -1.91 10.69 -9.65
CA ARG A 210 -2.52 11.23 -10.85
C ARG A 210 -3.49 12.34 -10.52
N PHE A 211 -3.27 13.52 -11.08
CA PHE A 211 -4.13 14.67 -10.88
C PHE A 211 -4.15 15.56 -12.11
N GLN A 212 -5.24 16.30 -12.27
CA GLN A 212 -5.50 17.21 -13.36
C GLN A 212 -5.73 18.60 -12.81
N LEU A 213 -5.14 19.59 -13.49
CA LEU A 213 -5.34 21.00 -13.24
C LEU A 213 -6.33 21.56 -14.25
N ASN A 214 -7.31 22.31 -13.75
CA ASN A 214 -8.35 22.93 -14.54
C ASN A 214 -8.53 24.39 -14.13
N VAL A 215 -9.05 25.19 -15.04
CA VAL A 215 -9.52 26.56 -14.77
C VAL A 215 -11.00 26.63 -15.11
N LEU A 216 -11.78 27.20 -14.19
CA LEU A 216 -13.18 27.49 -14.45
C LEU A 216 -13.30 28.93 -14.94
N ALA A 217 -13.47 29.11 -16.25
CA ALA A 217 -13.72 30.44 -16.80
C ALA A 217 -15.17 30.83 -16.57
N LYS A 218 -15.36 32.07 -16.10
CA LYS A 218 -16.66 32.68 -15.91
C LYS A 218 -16.76 33.93 -16.80
N PRO A 219 -17.97 34.29 -17.26
CA PRO A 219 -18.17 35.57 -17.92
C PRO A 219 -17.75 36.71 -17.00
N SER A 220 -16.99 37.67 -17.51
CA SER A 220 -16.52 38.84 -16.76
C SER A 220 -16.68 40.09 -17.63
N SER A 221 -17.40 41.09 -17.11
CA SER A 221 -17.55 42.39 -17.78
C SER A 221 -16.29 43.25 -17.66
N ALA A 222 -15.40 42.95 -16.71
CA ALA A 222 -14.14 43.65 -16.50
C ALA A 222 -13.09 43.29 -17.58
N ILE A 223 -13.15 42.08 -18.13
CA ILE A 223 -12.19 41.58 -19.12
C ILE A 223 -12.89 41.45 -20.48
N ARG A 224 -12.48 42.30 -21.44
CA ARG A 224 -13.09 42.34 -22.78
C ARG A 224 -13.18 40.96 -23.45
N VAL A 225 -12.16 40.13 -23.27
CA VAL A 225 -12.07 38.78 -23.87
C VAL A 225 -13.05 37.79 -23.22
N LEU A 226 -13.44 38.00 -21.96
CA LEU A 226 -14.36 37.11 -21.22
C LEU A 226 -15.82 37.57 -21.25
N LYS A 227 -16.11 38.75 -21.81
CA LYS A 227 -17.43 39.38 -21.76
C LYS A 227 -18.55 38.49 -22.31
N ASP A 228 -18.31 37.86 -23.46
CA ASP A 228 -19.28 37.05 -24.19
C ASP A 228 -19.06 35.53 -24.00
N THR A 229 -18.10 35.15 -23.15
CA THR A 229 -17.85 33.75 -22.81
C THR A 229 -18.96 33.20 -21.93
N LYS A 230 -19.19 31.89 -22.00
CA LYS A 230 -20.07 31.18 -21.05
C LYS A 230 -19.23 30.53 -19.95
N LEU A 231 -19.91 30.06 -18.90
CA LEU A 231 -19.27 29.18 -17.93
C LEU A 231 -18.68 27.98 -18.67
N ALA A 232 -17.37 27.81 -18.57
CA ALA A 232 -16.63 26.78 -19.28
C ALA A 232 -15.47 26.28 -18.41
N LEU A 233 -15.21 24.98 -18.47
CA LEU A 233 -14.09 24.37 -17.76
C LEU A 233 -12.96 24.11 -18.75
N PHE A 234 -11.80 24.71 -18.48
CA PHE A 234 -10.60 24.56 -19.27
C PHE A 234 -9.66 23.59 -18.55
N PRO A 235 -9.60 22.32 -18.96
CA PRO A 235 -8.56 21.43 -18.48
C PRO A 235 -7.23 21.91 -19.09
N ILE A 236 -6.19 22.02 -18.26
CA ILE A 236 -4.88 22.53 -18.69
C ILE A 236 -3.98 21.35 -19.01
N LEU A 237 -3.76 20.53 -17.99
CA LEU A 237 -2.92 19.36 -18.05
C LEU A 237 -3.31 18.38 -16.95
N TRP A 238 -2.95 17.12 -17.14
CA TRP A 238 -2.88 16.15 -16.07
C TRP A 238 -1.50 15.54 -16.00
N MET A 239 -1.13 15.11 -14.81
CA MET A 239 0.20 14.59 -14.53
C MET A 239 0.09 13.24 -13.84
N GLU A 240 0.97 12.32 -14.24
CA GLU A 240 1.25 11.09 -13.53
C GLU A 240 2.66 11.21 -12.96
N GLU A 241 2.76 11.22 -11.64
CA GLU A 241 4.03 11.13 -10.93
C GLU A 241 4.04 9.77 -10.23
N GLY A 242 5.00 8.93 -10.57
CA GLY A 242 5.06 7.60 -10.01
C GLY A 242 6.41 6.94 -10.09
N ALA A 243 6.55 5.91 -9.27
CA ALA A 243 7.71 5.05 -9.22
C ALA A 243 7.28 3.64 -8.85
N GLU A 244 8.12 2.69 -9.25
CA GLU A 244 8.03 1.30 -8.86
C GLU A 244 9.39 0.91 -8.31
N ILE A 245 9.40 0.29 -7.13
CA ILE A 245 10.63 -0.18 -6.51
C ILE A 245 11.19 -1.33 -7.35
N GLY A 246 12.49 -1.26 -7.66
CA GLY A 246 13.19 -2.30 -8.42
C GLY A 246 13.36 -3.60 -7.62
N GLU A 247 13.62 -4.70 -8.32
CA GLU A 247 13.73 -6.01 -7.69
C GLU A 247 14.83 -6.07 -6.62
N ASP A 248 15.96 -5.41 -6.83
CA ASP A 248 17.08 -5.38 -5.88
C ASP A 248 16.66 -4.76 -4.54
N GLN A 249 15.95 -3.63 -4.57
CA GLN A 249 15.46 -2.96 -3.37
C GLN A 249 14.34 -3.77 -2.69
N VAL A 250 13.47 -4.42 -3.47
CA VAL A 250 12.46 -5.36 -2.92
C VAL A 250 13.14 -6.54 -2.22
N ASN A 251 14.22 -7.08 -2.80
CA ASN A 251 14.95 -8.19 -2.21
C ASN A 251 15.64 -7.80 -0.90
N ILE A 252 16.20 -6.59 -0.82
CA ILE A 252 16.77 -6.08 0.43
C ILE A 252 15.69 -5.95 1.51
N LEU A 253 14.55 -5.32 1.20
CA LEU A 253 13.43 -5.19 2.14
C LEU A 253 12.90 -6.55 2.60
N ARG A 254 12.76 -7.50 1.66
CA ARG A 254 12.33 -8.87 1.95
C ARG A 254 13.32 -9.57 2.88
N ASP A 255 14.60 -9.48 2.59
CA ASP A 255 15.62 -10.28 3.26
C ASP A 255 15.96 -9.77 4.65
N GLN A 256 15.99 -8.45 4.82
CA GLN A 256 16.33 -7.84 6.11
C GLN A 256 15.16 -7.86 7.10
N LEU A 257 13.92 -7.85 6.60
CA LEU A 257 12.76 -7.67 7.47
C LEU A 257 11.68 -8.75 7.27
N LEU A 258 11.11 -8.86 6.07
CA LEU A 258 9.93 -9.72 5.85
C LEU A 258 10.24 -11.21 6.08
N LYS A 259 11.44 -11.70 5.75
CA LYS A 259 11.85 -13.09 5.99
C LYS A 259 11.83 -13.45 7.47
N VAL A 260 12.37 -12.57 8.33
CA VAL A 260 12.41 -12.80 9.78
C VAL A 260 10.99 -12.89 10.35
N LEU A 261 10.12 -11.98 9.91
CA LEU A 261 8.71 -11.96 10.32
C LEU A 261 7.95 -13.19 9.82
N HIS A 262 8.18 -13.59 8.57
CA HIS A 262 7.55 -14.75 7.97
C HIS A 262 8.00 -16.06 8.63
N ILE A 263 9.29 -16.21 8.97
CA ILE A 263 9.79 -17.37 9.71
C ILE A 263 9.13 -17.44 11.10
N ALA A 264 9.03 -16.32 11.81
CA ALA A 264 8.34 -16.28 13.11
C ALA A 264 6.87 -16.68 12.99
N GLU A 265 6.20 -16.29 11.89
CA GLU A 265 4.84 -16.69 11.60
C GLU A 265 4.70 -18.20 11.27
N ILE A 266 5.63 -18.77 10.50
CA ILE A 266 5.65 -20.22 10.23
C ILE A 266 5.83 -20.98 11.54
N ILE A 267 6.80 -20.59 12.38
CA ILE A 267 7.07 -21.22 13.67
C ILE A 267 5.80 -21.20 14.54
N LYS A 268 5.08 -20.06 14.57
CA LYS A 268 3.77 -19.95 15.24
C LYS A 268 2.80 -21.02 14.76
N TRP A 269 2.52 -21.10 13.47
CA TRP A 269 1.52 -22.03 12.93
C TRP A 269 1.90 -23.50 13.14
N VAL A 270 3.19 -23.82 13.07
CA VAL A 270 3.71 -25.16 13.37
C VAL A 270 3.49 -25.50 14.85
N LEU A 271 3.81 -24.60 15.78
CA LEU A 271 3.61 -24.84 17.22
C LEU A 271 2.13 -25.02 17.58
N ILE A 272 1.24 -24.19 17.01
CA ILE A 272 -0.21 -24.30 17.23
C ILE A 272 -0.74 -25.64 16.69
N SER A 273 -0.39 -26.00 15.46
CA SER A 273 -0.86 -27.24 14.82
C SER A 273 -0.33 -28.50 15.52
N CYS A 274 0.94 -28.51 15.94
CA CYS A 274 1.51 -29.58 16.75
C CYS A 274 0.81 -29.71 18.11
N GLY A 275 0.61 -28.61 18.84
CA GLY A 275 -0.06 -28.61 20.14
C GLY A 275 -1.50 -29.15 20.07
N ILE A 276 -2.28 -28.67 19.10
CA ILE A 276 -3.66 -29.13 18.87
C ILE A 276 -3.68 -30.61 18.48
N SER A 277 -2.80 -31.04 17.58
CA SER A 277 -2.72 -32.45 17.15
C SER A 277 -2.38 -33.38 18.31
N MET A 278 -1.41 -33.00 19.16
CA MET A 278 -1.06 -33.75 20.36
C MET A 278 -2.23 -33.82 21.36
N ALA A 279 -2.92 -32.71 21.58
CA ALA A 279 -4.08 -32.65 22.47
C ALA A 279 -5.20 -33.60 22.00
N ILE A 280 -5.54 -33.57 20.71
CA ILE A 280 -6.59 -34.38 20.10
C ILE A 280 -6.21 -35.87 20.10
N ILE A 281 -5.02 -36.23 19.63
CA ILE A 281 -4.55 -37.63 19.56
C ILE A 281 -4.52 -38.24 20.97
N GLY A 282 -3.97 -37.51 21.94
CA GLY A 282 -3.93 -37.98 23.33
C GLY A 282 -5.31 -38.21 23.92
N ALA A 283 -6.26 -37.30 23.65
CA ALA A 283 -7.64 -37.42 24.12
C ALA A 283 -8.37 -38.60 23.46
N ILE A 284 -8.24 -38.76 22.13
CA ILE A 284 -8.88 -39.87 21.40
C ILE A 284 -8.37 -41.22 21.90
N ILE A 285 -7.05 -41.39 22.06
CA ILE A 285 -6.47 -42.65 22.51
C ILE A 285 -6.85 -42.95 23.96
N ALA A 286 -6.86 -41.93 24.84
CA ALA A 286 -7.33 -42.09 26.21
C ALA A 286 -8.81 -42.53 26.25
N ILE A 287 -9.69 -41.89 25.47
CA ILE A 287 -11.12 -42.26 25.37
C ILE A 287 -11.29 -43.67 24.81
N TRP A 288 -10.52 -44.03 23.77
CA TRP A 288 -10.57 -45.36 23.16
C TRP A 288 -10.16 -46.46 24.15
N LEU A 289 -9.09 -46.24 24.92
CA LEU A 289 -8.65 -47.18 25.96
C LEU A 289 -9.69 -47.34 27.08
N VAL A 290 -10.39 -46.27 27.46
CA VAL A 290 -11.49 -46.32 28.44
C VAL A 290 -12.69 -47.08 27.87
N ARG A 291 -13.11 -46.80 26.63
CA ARG A 291 -14.26 -47.47 25.98
C ARG A 291 -14.00 -48.95 25.70
N ARG A 292 -12.81 -49.30 25.20
CA ARG A 292 -12.41 -50.70 24.96
C ARG A 292 -12.49 -51.54 26.24
N ARG A 293 -12.21 -50.93 27.39
CA ARG A 293 -12.37 -51.59 28.69
C ARG A 293 -13.83 -51.84 29.05
N VAL A 294 -14.71 -50.83 28.90
CA VAL A 294 -16.15 -50.96 29.20
C VAL A 294 -16.78 -52.10 28.38
N HIS A 295 -16.33 -52.34 27.15
CA HIS A 295 -16.79 -53.46 26.34
C HIS A 295 -16.18 -54.83 26.68
N GLN A 296 -15.01 -54.91 27.34
CA GLN A 296 -14.39 -56.18 27.73
C GLN A 296 -14.90 -56.72 29.08
N HIS A 297 -15.56 -55.88 29.87
CA HIS A 297 -16.28 -56.25 31.09
C HIS A 297 -17.59 -55.45 31.16
N PRO A 298 -18.60 -55.78 30.34
CA PRO A 298 -19.98 -55.50 30.74
C PRO A 298 -20.26 -56.39 31.95
N ASP A 299 -20.84 -55.82 33.01
CA ASP A 299 -21.10 -56.52 34.27
C ASP A 299 -21.69 -57.93 34.11
#